data_AF-A0A504C1F1-F1
#
_entry.id   AF-A0A504C1F1-F1
#
_cell.length_a   1.000
_cell.length_b   1.000
_cell.length_c   1.000
_cell.angle_alpha   90.00
_cell.angle_beta   90.00
_cell.angle_gamma   90.00
#
_symmetry.space_group_name_H-M   'P 1'
#
loop_
_entity.id
_entity.type
_entity.pdbx_description
1 polymer ?
#
loop_
_entity_poly.entity_id
_entity_poly.type
_entity_poly.pdbx_seq_one_letter_code
_entity_poly.pdbx_strand_id
1 'polypeptide(L)'
;MRPRYVFHLAAHGAYSWQTDAARIARTNLEATRALALAALKADVEAFVHTGSSLEYGRKRHAPSEDEPTEPEGAYAVSKAAATALCRDLARKSGIRMPTLRLYSIYGPWEEPRRLVPSLLVHATAGKWPPLANPNTARDFVWVEDAIDALLIAASRPLADPGAIFNIGTGRQTTLGEIVDIVRAMTGCEAEPHWQSMPDRGWDTDIWQADTRHAATELGWTAQTPLRTGLRETVQWLGKDRDRLDFYRANLDLADTRHRQPPASDRG
;
A
#
# COMPACT_ATOMS: atom_id res chain seq x y z
N MET A 1 -25.23 6.88 -15.63
CA MET A 1 -24.86 5.55 -15.10
C MET A 1 -25.43 5.39 -13.70
N ARG A 2 -25.83 4.19 -13.29
CA ARG A 2 -26.25 3.84 -11.91
C ARG A 2 -25.38 2.69 -11.41
N PRO A 3 -24.18 2.96 -10.87
CA PRO A 3 -23.29 1.91 -10.40
C PRO A 3 -23.88 1.23 -9.16
N ARG A 4 -23.69 -0.08 -9.04
CA ARG A 4 -24.06 -0.83 -7.84
C ARG A 4 -23.11 -0.53 -6.68
N TYR A 5 -21.81 -0.52 -6.97
CA TYR A 5 -20.73 -0.27 -6.02
C TYR A 5 -19.82 0.82 -6.55
N VAL A 6 -19.26 1.62 -5.64
CA VAL A 6 -18.17 2.55 -5.92
C VAL A 6 -16.98 2.15 -5.08
N PHE A 7 -15.84 1.91 -5.73
CA PHE A 7 -14.56 1.68 -5.06
C PHE A 7 -13.71 2.95 -5.18
N HIS A 8 -13.50 3.64 -4.07
CA HIS A 8 -12.75 4.89 -4.05
C HIS A 8 -11.31 4.65 -3.60
N LEU A 9 -10.43 4.38 -4.58
CA LEU A 9 -8.99 4.13 -4.39
C LEU A 9 -8.12 5.36 -4.69
N ALA A 10 -8.69 6.44 -5.23
CA ALA A 10 -7.92 7.59 -5.65
C ALA A 10 -7.32 8.31 -4.43
N ALA A 11 -6.00 8.52 -4.45
CA ALA A 11 -5.27 9.17 -3.37
C ALA A 11 -4.02 9.91 -3.87
N HIS A 12 -3.55 10.88 -3.07
CA HIS A 12 -2.30 11.61 -3.29
C HIS A 12 -1.58 11.81 -1.96
N GLY A 13 -0.24 11.78 -1.94
CA GLY A 13 0.58 11.94 -0.74
C GLY A 13 1.13 10.64 -0.15
N ALA A 14 0.85 9.48 -0.76
CA ALA A 14 1.35 8.18 -0.30
C ALA A 14 2.84 7.95 -0.61
N TYR A 15 3.43 8.81 -1.45
CA TYR A 15 4.83 8.74 -1.86
C TYR A 15 5.62 9.92 -1.30
N SER A 16 6.89 9.71 -0.95
CA SER A 16 7.74 10.73 -0.32
C SER A 16 7.93 12.00 -1.15
N TRP A 17 7.80 11.92 -2.48
CA TRP A 17 7.89 13.07 -3.39
C TRP A 17 6.56 13.82 -3.58
N GLN A 18 5.47 13.37 -2.98
CA GLN A 18 4.17 14.02 -3.03
C GLN A 18 3.92 14.80 -1.74
N THR A 19 4.50 16.00 -1.66
CA THR A 19 4.53 16.79 -0.40
C THR A 19 3.56 17.98 -0.35
N ASP A 20 2.86 18.30 -1.46
CA ASP A 20 1.89 19.39 -1.51
C ASP A 20 0.65 19.08 -0.65
N ALA A 21 0.63 19.60 0.58
CA ALA A 21 -0.45 19.40 1.54
C ALA A 21 -1.82 19.85 1.01
N ALA A 22 -1.89 20.92 0.22
CA ALA A 22 -3.15 21.41 -0.32
C ALA A 22 -3.68 20.45 -1.39
N ARG A 23 -2.81 19.91 -2.25
CA ARG A 23 -3.20 18.88 -3.22
C ARG A 23 -3.60 17.57 -2.54
N ILE A 24 -2.90 17.17 -1.48
CA ILE A 24 -3.25 16.02 -0.66
C ILE A 24 -4.66 16.18 -0.08
N ALA A 25 -4.95 17.30 0.58
CA ALA A 25 -6.28 17.56 1.15
C ALA A 25 -7.39 17.60 0.07
N ARG A 26 -7.13 18.27 -1.06
CA ARG A 26 -8.10 18.29 -2.19
C ARG A 26 -8.42 16.89 -2.71
N THR A 27 -7.41 16.03 -2.83
CA THR A 27 -7.57 14.69 -3.39
C THR A 27 -8.19 13.73 -2.39
N ASN A 28 -7.67 13.71 -1.16
CA ASN A 28 -8.02 12.66 -0.20
C ASN A 28 -9.25 13.00 0.63
N LEU A 29 -9.56 14.28 0.84
CA LEU A 29 -10.71 14.72 1.63
C LEU A 29 -11.81 15.31 0.75
N GLU A 30 -11.53 16.39 0.01
CA GLU A 30 -12.58 17.08 -0.75
C GLU A 30 -13.16 16.23 -1.88
N ALA A 31 -12.32 15.53 -2.64
CA ALA A 31 -12.81 14.64 -3.69
C ALA A 31 -13.56 13.43 -3.08
N THR A 32 -13.12 12.91 -1.94
CA THR A 32 -13.85 11.85 -1.20
C THR A 32 -15.24 12.34 -0.80
N ARG A 33 -15.34 13.54 -0.23
CA ARG A 33 -16.63 14.17 0.13
C ARG A 33 -17.53 14.31 -1.09
N ALA A 34 -17.01 14.86 -2.18
CA ALA A 34 -17.78 15.06 -3.40
C ALA A 34 -18.30 13.74 -3.97
N LEU A 35 -17.44 12.71 -4.04
CA LEU A 35 -17.79 11.41 -4.59
C LEU A 35 -18.75 10.63 -3.69
N ALA A 36 -18.56 10.65 -2.37
CA ALA A 36 -19.47 10.01 -1.41
C ALA A 36 -20.87 10.64 -1.48
N LEU A 37 -20.97 11.97 -1.53
CA LEU A 37 -22.26 12.66 -1.72
C LEU A 37 -22.91 12.35 -3.07
N ALA A 38 -22.13 12.19 -4.13
CA ALA A 38 -22.64 11.77 -5.44
C ALA A 38 -23.12 10.31 -5.40
N ALA A 39 -22.42 9.43 -4.69
CA ALA A 39 -22.80 8.03 -4.51
C ALA A 39 -24.12 7.90 -3.72
N LEU A 40 -24.33 8.73 -2.68
CA LEU A 40 -25.62 8.82 -1.98
C LEU A 40 -26.76 9.21 -2.94
N LYS A 41 -26.56 10.24 -3.77
CA LYS A 41 -27.56 10.68 -4.76
C LYS A 41 -27.84 9.63 -5.82
N ALA A 42 -26.87 8.78 -6.12
CA ALA A 42 -26.99 7.70 -7.09
C ALA A 42 -27.61 6.41 -6.51
N ASP A 43 -27.89 6.38 -5.21
CA ASP A 43 -28.46 5.24 -4.48
C ASP A 43 -27.65 3.95 -4.67
N VAL A 44 -26.33 4.05 -4.47
CA VAL A 44 -25.43 2.89 -4.55
C VAL A 44 -25.66 1.95 -3.37
N GLU A 45 -25.42 0.65 -3.57
CA GLU A 45 -25.48 -0.31 -2.47
C GLU A 45 -24.27 -0.21 -1.53
N ALA A 46 -23.12 0.23 -2.04
CA ALA A 46 -21.91 0.48 -1.24
C ALA A 46 -20.96 1.51 -1.86
N PHE A 47 -20.36 2.33 -1.01
CA PHE A 47 -19.21 3.19 -1.31
C PHE A 47 -18.00 2.72 -0.50
N VAL A 48 -17.14 1.91 -1.08
CA VAL A 48 -15.95 1.37 -0.40
C VAL A 48 -14.82 2.39 -0.44
N HIS A 49 -14.44 2.90 0.73
CA HIS A 49 -13.31 3.79 0.89
C HIS A 49 -12.04 3.01 1.26
N THR A 50 -10.91 3.28 0.60
CA THR A 50 -9.62 2.81 1.10
C THR A 50 -9.10 3.77 2.16
N GLY A 51 -8.88 3.29 3.37
CA GLY A 51 -8.13 4.01 4.42
C GLY A 51 -6.64 3.68 4.34
N SER A 52 -5.91 3.96 5.42
CA SER A 52 -4.50 3.62 5.57
C SER A 52 -4.17 3.24 7.01
N SER A 53 -3.31 2.24 7.21
CA SER A 53 -2.72 1.95 8.53
C SER A 53 -1.97 3.15 9.13
N LEU A 54 -1.50 4.09 8.31
CA LEU A 54 -0.88 5.35 8.77
C LEU A 54 -1.83 6.25 9.58
N GLU A 55 -3.15 6.03 9.50
CA GLU A 55 -4.13 6.75 10.31
C GLU A 55 -3.89 6.57 11.81
N TYR A 56 -3.39 5.41 12.23
CA TYR A 56 -3.15 5.14 13.65
C TYR A 56 -2.00 5.95 14.24
N GLY A 57 -1.06 6.43 13.42
CA GLY A 57 0.20 6.98 13.91
C GLY A 57 1.10 5.90 14.50
N ARG A 58 1.94 6.29 15.47
CA ARG A 58 2.87 5.35 16.11
C ARG A 58 2.20 4.61 17.25
N LYS A 59 2.08 3.29 17.12
CA LYS A 59 1.59 2.39 18.17
C LYS A 59 2.68 1.36 18.53
N ARG A 60 2.63 0.82 19.76
CA ARG A 60 3.56 -0.22 20.26
C ARG A 60 2.91 -1.61 20.31
N HIS A 61 1.80 -1.76 19.61
CA HIS A 61 0.97 -2.96 19.51
C HIS A 61 0.19 -2.89 18.19
N ALA A 62 -0.46 -3.99 17.82
CA ALA A 62 -1.37 -4.01 16.67
C ALA A 62 -2.67 -3.27 17.05
N PRO A 63 -2.96 -2.09 16.46
CA PRO A 63 -4.11 -1.30 16.87
C PRO A 63 -5.42 -1.87 16.34
N SER A 64 -6.44 -1.95 17.19
CA SER A 64 -7.80 -2.24 16.75
C SER A 64 -8.50 -1.02 16.13
N GLU A 65 -9.55 -1.26 15.36
CA GLU A 65 -10.24 -0.23 14.56
C GLU A 65 -10.98 0.83 15.39
N ASP A 66 -11.25 0.52 16.67
CA ASP A 66 -11.87 1.40 17.65
C ASP A 66 -10.86 2.28 18.41
N GLU A 67 -9.55 2.06 18.24
CA GLU A 67 -8.53 2.89 18.86
C GLU A 67 -8.48 4.31 18.25
N PRO A 68 -8.16 5.33 19.07
CA PRO A 68 -7.91 6.68 18.57
C PRO A 68 -6.76 6.72 17.56
N THR A 69 -7.03 7.38 16.44
CA THR A 69 -6.05 7.70 15.39
C THR A 69 -5.20 8.90 15.76
N GLU A 70 -3.88 8.79 15.62
CA GLU A 70 -2.91 9.86 15.87
C GLU A 70 -2.04 10.11 14.63
N PRO A 71 -2.64 10.47 13.47
CA PRO A 71 -1.95 10.47 12.18
C PRO A 71 -0.82 11.50 12.13
N GLU A 72 0.33 11.10 11.57
CA GLU A 72 1.48 11.98 11.34
C GLU A 72 1.60 12.35 9.85
N GLY A 73 1.64 13.65 9.57
CA GLY A 73 1.82 14.19 8.21
C GLY A 73 0.52 14.34 7.40
N ALA A 74 0.58 15.18 6.37
CA ALA A 74 -0.61 15.60 5.61
C ALA A 74 -1.39 14.44 4.99
N TYR A 75 -0.69 13.40 4.50
CA TYR A 75 -1.32 12.21 3.94
C TYR A 75 -2.16 11.47 4.98
N ALA A 76 -1.54 11.05 6.10
CA ALA A 76 -2.22 10.31 7.16
C ALA A 76 -3.39 11.11 7.74
N VAL A 77 -3.21 12.41 7.98
CA VAL A 77 -4.26 13.32 8.47
C VAL A 77 -5.44 13.34 7.50
N SER A 78 -5.17 13.49 6.20
CA SER A 78 -6.23 13.51 5.19
C SER A 78 -7.00 12.18 5.07
N LYS A 79 -6.31 11.03 5.24
CA LYS A 79 -6.95 9.71 5.27
C LYS A 79 -7.84 9.55 6.49
N ALA A 80 -7.36 9.91 7.68
CA ALA A 80 -8.15 9.83 8.91
C ALA A 80 -9.41 10.72 8.84
N ALA A 81 -9.27 11.93 8.29
CA ALA A 81 -10.42 12.82 8.07
C ALA A 81 -11.44 12.24 7.08
N ALA A 82 -10.98 11.62 5.99
CA ALA A 82 -11.84 10.96 5.02
C ALA A 82 -12.56 9.72 5.60
N THR A 83 -11.88 8.94 6.43
CA THR A 83 -12.47 7.83 7.19
C THR A 83 -13.61 8.31 8.08
N ALA A 84 -13.37 9.36 8.87
CA ALA A 84 -14.38 9.95 9.75
C ALA A 84 -15.60 10.47 8.96
N LEU A 85 -15.35 11.14 7.83
CA LEU A 85 -16.40 11.61 6.93
C LEU A 85 -17.25 10.48 6.37
N CYS A 86 -16.65 9.40 5.86
CA CYS A 86 -17.38 8.27 5.29
C CYS A 86 -18.25 7.59 6.36
N ARG A 87 -17.70 7.40 7.57
CA ARG A 87 -18.44 6.82 8.70
C ARG A 87 -19.64 7.66 9.12
N ASP A 88 -19.49 8.98 9.18
CA ASP A 88 -20.60 9.91 9.48
C ASP A 88 -21.71 9.84 8.41
N LEU A 89 -21.33 9.91 7.12
CA LEU A 89 -22.27 9.83 6.01
C LEU A 89 -23.01 8.49 5.97
N ALA A 90 -22.31 7.37 6.20
CA ALA A 90 -22.91 6.05 6.24
C ALA A 90 -23.97 5.93 7.34
N ARG A 91 -23.66 6.39 8.55
CA ARG A 91 -24.57 6.32 9.70
C ARG A 91 -25.81 7.22 9.52
N LYS A 92 -25.65 8.37 8.87
CA LYS A 92 -26.76 9.28 8.59
C LYS A 92 -27.69 8.79 7.48
N SER A 93 -27.13 8.14 6.46
CA SER A 93 -27.87 7.73 5.27
C SER A 93 -28.35 6.28 5.30
N GLY A 94 -27.72 5.42 6.11
CA GLY A 94 -27.90 3.96 6.07
C GLY A 94 -27.20 3.27 4.90
N ILE A 95 -26.59 4.02 3.96
CA ILE A 95 -25.81 3.45 2.85
C ILE A 95 -24.49 2.91 3.40
N ARG A 96 -24.10 1.71 2.96
CA ARG A 96 -22.84 1.08 3.37
C ARG A 96 -21.67 1.87 2.80
N MET A 97 -20.83 2.43 3.66
CA MET A 97 -19.56 3.05 3.31
C MET A 97 -18.40 2.52 4.16
N PRO A 98 -18.05 1.23 4.01
CA PRO A 98 -16.95 0.67 4.76
C PRO A 98 -15.63 1.34 4.39
N THR A 99 -14.76 1.52 5.40
CA THR A 99 -13.39 1.97 5.19
C THR A 99 -12.40 0.85 5.45
N LEU A 100 -11.56 0.51 4.49
CA LEU A 100 -10.55 -0.55 4.62
C LEU A 100 -9.18 0.10 4.82
N ARG A 101 -8.66 0.08 6.06
CA ARG A 101 -7.31 0.56 6.40
C ARG A 101 -6.28 -0.42 5.87
N LEU A 102 -5.71 -0.10 4.72
CA LEU A 102 -4.74 -0.96 4.06
C LEU A 102 -3.37 -0.90 4.78
N TYR A 103 -2.81 -2.07 5.04
CA TYR A 103 -1.40 -2.23 5.43
C TYR A 103 -0.50 -2.27 4.19
N SER A 104 0.72 -2.81 4.27
CA SER A 104 1.71 -2.70 3.20
C SER A 104 1.36 -3.62 2.03
N ILE A 105 0.46 -3.16 1.16
CA ILE A 105 0.08 -3.87 -0.05
C ILE A 105 1.31 -4.00 -0.97
N TYR A 106 1.53 -5.19 -1.50
CA TYR A 106 2.57 -5.47 -2.48
C TYR A 106 2.10 -6.43 -3.58
N GLY A 107 2.81 -6.43 -4.71
CA GLY A 107 2.59 -7.39 -5.78
C GLY A 107 2.72 -6.81 -7.19
N PRO A 108 2.22 -7.52 -8.22
CA PRO A 108 2.12 -7.05 -9.59
C PRO A 108 1.55 -5.63 -9.67
N TRP A 109 2.13 -4.82 -10.56
CA TRP A 109 1.77 -3.41 -10.78
C TRP A 109 2.08 -2.44 -9.64
N GLU A 110 2.72 -2.88 -8.55
CA GLU A 110 3.18 -1.97 -7.51
C GLU A 110 4.19 -0.95 -8.07
N GLU A 111 4.11 0.29 -7.59
CA GLU A 111 4.94 1.40 -8.07
C GLU A 111 6.45 1.05 -7.95
N PRO A 112 7.26 1.26 -9.01
CA PRO A 112 8.63 0.74 -9.07
C PRO A 112 9.54 1.11 -7.91
N ARG A 113 9.41 2.33 -7.36
CA ARG A 113 10.29 2.86 -6.30
C ARG A 113 9.86 2.41 -4.91
N ARG A 114 8.73 1.72 -4.77
CA ARG A 114 8.35 1.07 -3.51
C ARG A 114 9.29 -0.09 -3.20
N LEU A 115 9.29 -0.49 -1.93
CA LEU A 115 10.26 -1.43 -1.38
C LEU A 115 10.30 -2.75 -2.15
N VAL A 116 9.16 -3.43 -2.34
CA VAL A 116 9.15 -4.78 -2.91
C VAL A 116 9.65 -4.80 -4.35
N PRO A 117 9.13 -3.98 -5.29
CA PRO A 117 9.65 -3.98 -6.65
C PRO A 117 11.11 -3.55 -6.72
N SER A 118 11.51 -2.50 -5.98
CA SER A 118 12.90 -2.06 -5.91
C SER A 118 13.82 -3.19 -5.44
N LEU A 119 13.46 -3.87 -4.37
CA LEU A 119 14.22 -4.97 -3.80
C LEU A 119 14.40 -6.13 -4.79
N LEU A 120 13.31 -6.56 -5.44
CA LEU A 120 13.33 -7.67 -6.39
C LEU A 120 14.13 -7.34 -7.66
N VAL A 121 13.97 -6.15 -8.23
CA VAL A 121 14.67 -5.74 -9.45
C VAL A 121 16.16 -5.55 -9.20
N HIS A 122 16.56 -5.01 -8.05
CA HIS A 122 17.98 -4.92 -7.67
C HIS A 122 18.58 -6.31 -7.42
N ALA A 123 17.90 -7.16 -6.65
CA ALA A 123 18.41 -8.48 -6.28
C ALA A 123 18.59 -9.40 -7.49
N THR A 124 17.66 -9.36 -8.45
CA THR A 124 17.81 -10.07 -9.73
C THR A 124 18.94 -9.52 -10.62
N ALA A 125 19.43 -8.31 -10.33
CA ALA A 125 20.63 -7.73 -10.93
C ALA A 125 21.90 -7.92 -10.07
N GLY A 126 21.85 -8.76 -9.03
CA GLY A 126 23.00 -9.05 -8.16
C GLY A 126 23.41 -7.91 -7.22
N LYS A 127 22.48 -7.00 -6.90
CA LYS A 127 22.71 -5.84 -6.02
C LYS A 127 21.54 -5.63 -5.06
N TRP A 128 21.71 -4.73 -4.10
CA TRP A 128 20.65 -4.28 -3.22
C TRP A 128 20.39 -2.78 -3.42
N PRO A 129 19.14 -2.29 -3.26
CA PRO A 129 18.87 -0.86 -3.20
C PRO A 129 19.41 -0.28 -1.89
N PRO A 130 19.42 1.05 -1.72
CA PRO A 130 19.55 1.66 -0.41
C PRO A 130 18.46 1.14 0.54
N LEU A 131 18.85 0.70 1.73
CA LEU A 131 17.97 0.10 2.73
C LEU A 131 17.98 0.93 4.02
N ALA A 132 16.84 0.96 4.71
CA ALA A 132 16.70 1.60 6.02
C ALA A 132 17.30 0.71 7.13
N ASN A 133 16.81 0.82 8.36
CA ASN A 133 17.20 -0.07 9.44
C ASN A 133 16.66 -1.49 9.18
N PRO A 134 17.46 -2.57 9.34
CA PRO A 134 16.99 -3.94 9.14
C PRO A 134 15.83 -4.33 10.07
N ASN A 135 15.70 -3.69 11.23
CA ASN A 135 14.63 -3.95 12.21
C ASN A 135 13.31 -3.24 11.88
N THR A 136 13.33 -2.30 10.92
CA THR A 136 12.10 -1.64 10.45
C THR A 136 11.16 -2.71 9.93
N ALA A 137 9.92 -2.69 10.41
CA ALA A 137 8.99 -3.78 10.12
C ALA A 137 7.70 -3.30 9.48
N ARG A 138 7.07 -4.20 8.72
CA ARG A 138 5.81 -3.97 8.00
C ARG A 138 4.97 -5.24 8.00
N ASP A 139 3.65 -5.08 7.92
CA ASP A 139 2.71 -6.14 7.62
C ASP A 139 2.42 -6.12 6.11
N PHE A 140 3.00 -7.07 5.38
CA PHE A 140 2.94 -7.15 3.93
C PHE A 140 1.74 -7.97 3.48
N VAL A 141 0.81 -7.35 2.76
CA VAL A 141 -0.41 -8.00 2.27
C VAL A 141 -0.33 -8.14 0.76
N TRP A 142 -0.63 -9.34 0.26
CA TRP A 142 -0.70 -9.58 -1.17
C TRP A 142 -1.83 -8.77 -1.82
N VAL A 143 -1.58 -8.21 -3.00
CA VAL A 143 -2.54 -7.35 -3.70
C VAL A 143 -3.88 -8.05 -3.98
N GLU A 144 -3.89 -9.34 -4.29
CA GLU A 144 -5.16 -10.05 -4.54
C GLU A 144 -5.95 -10.28 -3.25
N ASP A 145 -5.28 -10.57 -2.13
CA ASP A 145 -5.95 -10.69 -0.82
C ASP A 145 -6.63 -9.36 -0.44
N ALA A 146 -5.99 -8.22 -0.74
CA ALA A 146 -6.56 -6.90 -0.51
C ALA A 146 -7.73 -6.57 -1.45
N ILE A 147 -7.66 -7.01 -2.72
CA ILE A 147 -8.78 -6.91 -3.67
C ILE A 147 -9.97 -7.72 -3.15
N ASP A 148 -9.74 -8.95 -2.68
CA ASP A 148 -10.79 -9.80 -2.10
C ASP A 148 -11.47 -9.12 -0.91
N ALA A 149 -10.70 -8.49 -0.02
CA ALA A 149 -11.25 -7.73 1.10
C ALA A 149 -12.19 -6.60 0.63
N LEU A 150 -11.77 -5.83 -0.39
CA LEU A 150 -12.57 -4.75 -0.97
C LEU A 150 -13.87 -5.29 -1.56
N LEU A 151 -13.80 -6.36 -2.35
CA LEU A 151 -14.95 -6.99 -2.98
C LEU A 151 -15.94 -7.51 -1.94
N ILE A 152 -15.44 -8.19 -0.90
CA ILE A 152 -16.26 -8.71 0.20
C ILE A 152 -16.97 -7.58 0.94
N ALA A 153 -16.25 -6.52 1.30
CA ALA A 153 -16.83 -5.36 1.97
C ALA A 153 -17.90 -4.64 1.12
N ALA A 154 -17.73 -4.61 -0.20
CA ALA A 154 -18.74 -4.06 -1.11
C ALA A 154 -20.00 -4.93 -1.17
N SER A 155 -19.86 -6.26 -1.18
CA SER A 155 -20.96 -7.17 -1.47
C SER A 155 -21.71 -7.71 -0.25
N ARG A 156 -21.11 -7.72 0.94
CA ARG A 156 -21.72 -8.30 2.14
C ARG A 156 -22.47 -7.28 2.99
N PRO A 157 -23.60 -7.65 3.62
CA PRO A 157 -24.22 -6.82 4.64
C PRO A 157 -23.22 -6.62 5.79
N LEU A 158 -23.26 -5.43 6.38
CA LEU A 158 -22.40 -5.03 7.50
C LEU A 158 -23.29 -4.67 8.70
N ALA A 159 -22.80 -4.92 9.90
CA ALA A 159 -23.51 -4.57 11.12
C ALA A 159 -23.52 -3.04 11.33
N ASP A 160 -22.38 -2.38 11.06
CA ASP A 160 -22.26 -0.92 10.96
C ASP A 160 -22.08 -0.54 9.48
N PRO A 161 -22.98 0.26 8.87
CA PRO A 161 -22.78 0.70 7.49
C PRO A 161 -21.48 1.52 7.32
N GLY A 162 -20.97 2.15 8.38
CA GLY A 162 -19.69 2.88 8.41
C GLY A 162 -18.55 2.09 9.07
N ALA A 163 -18.59 0.75 9.01
CA ALA A 163 -17.57 -0.11 9.58
C ALA A 163 -16.17 0.22 9.02
N ILE A 164 -15.15 0.05 9.86
CA ILE A 164 -13.75 0.22 9.50
C ILE A 164 -13.10 -1.15 9.66
N PHE A 165 -12.24 -1.54 8.73
CA PHE A 165 -11.54 -2.83 8.78
C PHE A 165 -10.05 -2.65 8.52
N ASN A 166 -9.22 -3.25 9.38
CA ASN A 166 -7.79 -3.41 9.15
C ASN A 166 -7.55 -4.53 8.14
N ILE A 167 -6.93 -4.19 7.02
CA ILE A 167 -6.58 -5.14 5.97
C ILE A 167 -5.08 -5.38 6.02
N GLY A 168 -4.72 -6.41 6.80
CA GLY A 168 -3.38 -6.88 7.08
C GLY A 168 -3.33 -8.41 7.17
N THR A 169 -2.14 -8.96 7.28
CA THR A 169 -1.94 -10.39 7.54
C THR A 169 -1.93 -10.72 9.04
N GLY A 170 -1.74 -9.70 9.89
CA GLY A 170 -1.46 -9.89 11.30
C GLY A 170 -0.09 -10.52 11.54
N ARG A 171 0.81 -10.46 10.55
CA ARG A 171 2.18 -10.93 10.65
C ARG A 171 3.13 -9.82 10.26
N GLN A 172 3.99 -9.47 11.19
CA GLN A 172 5.05 -8.51 10.94
C GLN A 172 6.22 -9.20 10.23
N THR A 173 6.87 -8.48 9.31
CA THR A 173 8.14 -8.88 8.69
C THR A 173 9.08 -7.68 8.65
N THR A 174 10.30 -7.88 9.13
CA THR A 174 11.35 -6.87 9.12
C THR A 174 11.99 -6.71 7.75
N LEU A 175 12.70 -5.60 7.52
CA LEU A 175 13.47 -5.41 6.29
C LEU A 175 14.59 -6.46 6.15
N GLY A 176 15.21 -6.88 7.25
CA GLY A 176 16.17 -7.98 7.26
C GLY A 176 15.55 -9.28 6.78
N GLU A 177 14.40 -9.65 7.33
CA GLU A 177 13.69 -10.89 6.97
C GLU A 177 13.27 -10.92 5.50
N ILE A 178 12.73 -9.82 4.97
CA ILE A 178 12.34 -9.78 3.54
C ILE A 178 13.57 -9.83 2.63
N VAL A 179 14.69 -9.21 3.00
CA VAL A 179 15.97 -9.34 2.28
C VAL A 179 16.43 -10.79 2.26
N ASP A 180 16.35 -11.52 3.38
CA ASP A 180 16.73 -12.93 3.44
C ASP A 180 15.84 -13.82 2.57
N ILE A 181 14.52 -13.56 2.57
CA ILE A 181 13.58 -14.27 1.69
C ILE A 181 13.93 -14.03 0.21
N VAL A 182 14.20 -12.78 -0.16
CA VAL A 182 14.55 -12.41 -1.54
C VAL A 182 15.93 -12.95 -1.93
N ARG A 183 16.92 -12.92 -1.03
CA ARG A 183 18.25 -13.50 -1.23
C ARG A 183 18.15 -14.98 -1.55
N ALA A 184 17.44 -15.74 -0.71
CA ALA A 184 17.22 -17.17 -0.92
C ALA A 184 16.48 -17.48 -2.23
N MET A 185 15.65 -16.56 -2.73
CA MET A 185 14.89 -16.72 -3.96
C MET A 185 15.68 -16.35 -5.22
N THR A 186 16.54 -15.33 -5.14
CA THR A 186 17.23 -14.73 -6.31
C THR A 186 18.68 -15.19 -6.44
N GLY A 187 19.30 -15.71 -5.38
CA GLY A 187 20.72 -16.04 -5.35
C GLY A 187 21.64 -14.82 -5.28
N CYS A 188 21.13 -13.64 -4.89
CA CYS A 188 21.96 -12.44 -4.74
C CYS A 188 23.01 -12.64 -3.63
N GLU A 189 24.29 -12.70 -3.98
CA GLU A 189 25.39 -12.88 -3.02
C GLU A 189 25.90 -11.55 -2.43
N ALA A 190 25.52 -10.40 -3.00
CA ALA A 190 25.96 -9.10 -2.50
C ALA A 190 25.54 -8.85 -1.05
N GLU A 191 26.32 -8.07 -0.31
CA GLU A 191 25.95 -7.63 1.04
C GLU A 191 25.02 -6.40 1.00
N PRO A 192 23.96 -6.34 1.84
CA PRO A 192 23.06 -5.20 1.86
C PRO A 192 23.72 -4.02 2.59
N HIS A 193 23.60 -2.84 2.00
CA HIS A 193 24.05 -1.61 2.65
C HIS A 193 22.91 -0.99 3.46
N TRP A 194 22.81 -1.39 4.72
CA TRP A 194 21.81 -0.92 5.68
C TRP A 194 22.05 0.52 6.12
N GLN A 195 20.99 1.18 6.60
CA GLN A 195 21.04 2.55 7.13
C GLN A 195 21.66 3.56 6.14
N SER A 196 21.53 3.28 4.85
CA SER A 196 22.00 4.13 3.76
C SER A 196 20.95 5.17 3.34
N MET A 197 19.78 5.14 3.97
CA MET A 197 18.75 6.16 3.87
C MET A 197 18.69 6.99 5.16
N PRO A 198 18.32 8.29 5.08
CA PRO A 198 18.06 9.08 6.28
C PRO A 198 17.03 8.38 7.16
N ASP A 199 17.24 8.39 8.48
CA ASP A 199 16.27 7.88 9.44
C ASP A 199 14.92 8.55 9.16
N ARG A 200 13.95 7.73 8.79
CA ARG A 200 12.58 8.20 8.63
C ARG A 200 11.97 8.12 10.01
N GLY A 201 11.66 9.28 10.61
CA GLY A 201 11.14 9.34 11.97
C GLY A 201 9.89 8.49 12.25
N TRP A 202 9.19 8.02 11.20
CA TRP A 202 8.03 7.12 11.27
C TRP A 202 8.35 5.62 11.19
N ASP A 203 9.62 5.22 11.15
CA ASP A 203 9.99 3.81 11.22
C ASP A 203 9.73 3.30 12.65
N THR A 204 8.72 2.47 12.79
CA THR A 204 8.38 1.78 14.04
C THR A 204 8.86 0.34 13.99
N ASP A 205 9.28 -0.17 15.14
CA ASP A 205 9.64 -1.59 15.31
C ASP A 205 8.39 -2.49 15.33
N ILE A 206 7.19 -1.89 15.39
CA ILE A 206 5.90 -2.58 15.42
C ILE A 206 4.99 -1.96 14.36
N TRP A 207 4.65 -2.74 13.33
CA TRP A 207 3.71 -2.37 12.27
C TRP A 207 2.93 -3.61 11.84
N GLN A 208 1.89 -3.94 12.61
CA GLN A 208 1.10 -5.16 12.47
C GLN A 208 -0.39 -4.81 12.50
N ALA A 209 -1.19 -5.51 11.70
CA ALA A 209 -2.64 -5.37 11.76
C ALA A 209 -3.26 -6.25 12.84
N ASP A 210 -4.22 -5.69 13.58
CA ASP A 210 -5.22 -6.50 14.25
C ASP A 210 -6.28 -6.91 13.23
N THR A 211 -6.34 -8.18 12.88
CA THR A 211 -7.21 -8.70 11.80
C THR A 211 -8.52 -9.29 12.30
N ARG A 212 -8.78 -9.23 13.62
CA ARG A 212 -9.91 -9.91 14.25
C ARG A 212 -11.26 -9.43 13.75
N HIS A 213 -11.41 -8.12 13.51
CA HIS A 213 -12.68 -7.55 13.07
C HIS A 213 -13.02 -7.97 11.64
N ALA A 214 -12.05 -7.89 10.71
CA ALA A 214 -12.22 -8.40 9.35
C ALA A 214 -12.51 -9.90 9.31
N ALA A 215 -11.84 -10.71 10.14
CA ALA A 215 -12.11 -12.14 10.24
C ALA A 215 -13.52 -12.44 10.74
N THR A 216 -14.02 -11.67 11.70
CA THR A 216 -15.33 -11.91 12.33
C THR A 216 -16.49 -11.42 11.47
N GLU A 217 -16.44 -10.17 11.00
CA GLU A 217 -17.57 -9.57 10.28
C GLU A 217 -17.52 -9.84 8.78
N LEU A 218 -16.33 -9.77 8.18
CA LEU A 218 -16.17 -10.04 6.74
C LEU A 218 -15.87 -11.50 6.44
N GLY A 219 -15.55 -12.35 7.43
CA GLY A 219 -15.07 -13.70 7.17
C GLY A 219 -13.80 -13.70 6.31
N TRP A 220 -12.99 -12.63 6.40
CA TRP A 220 -11.81 -12.43 5.57
C TRP A 220 -10.55 -12.57 6.41
N THR A 221 -9.58 -13.31 5.88
CA THR A 221 -8.20 -13.36 6.35
C THR A 221 -7.28 -13.43 5.14
N ALA A 222 -6.11 -12.79 5.20
CA ALA A 222 -5.12 -12.91 4.14
C ALA A 222 -4.70 -14.38 3.95
N GLN A 223 -4.69 -14.85 2.71
CA GLN A 223 -4.42 -16.25 2.37
C GLN A 223 -3.01 -16.46 1.84
N THR A 224 -2.37 -15.41 1.33
CA THR A 224 -1.15 -15.53 0.56
C THR A 224 0.10 -15.38 1.43
N PRO A 225 0.94 -16.42 1.58
CA PRO A 225 2.21 -16.28 2.29
C PRO A 225 3.16 -15.31 1.58
N LEU A 226 3.91 -14.50 2.34
CA LEU A 226 4.85 -13.51 1.79
C LEU A 226 5.81 -14.09 0.73
N ARG A 227 6.40 -15.25 1.02
CA ARG A 227 7.30 -15.95 0.07
C ARG A 227 6.60 -16.28 -1.26
N THR A 228 5.31 -16.64 -1.22
CA THR A 228 4.53 -16.95 -2.42
C THR A 228 4.30 -15.68 -3.23
N GLY A 229 3.77 -14.62 -2.62
CA GLY A 229 3.53 -13.37 -3.35
C GLY A 229 4.81 -12.73 -3.90
N LEU A 230 5.94 -12.81 -3.18
CA LEU A 230 7.24 -12.34 -3.70
C LEU A 230 7.67 -13.12 -4.95
N ARG A 231 7.49 -14.44 -4.95
CA ARG A 231 7.80 -15.29 -6.10
C ARG A 231 6.92 -14.94 -7.30
N GLU A 232 5.61 -14.79 -7.08
CA GLU A 232 4.67 -14.36 -8.12
C GLU A 232 5.02 -12.98 -8.67
N THR A 233 5.48 -12.06 -7.81
CA THR A 233 5.93 -10.72 -8.24
C THR A 233 7.18 -10.80 -9.13
N VAL A 234 8.18 -11.62 -8.77
CA VAL A 234 9.38 -11.82 -9.61
C VAL A 234 9.01 -12.45 -10.95
N GLN A 235 8.17 -13.49 -10.94
CA GLN A 235 7.71 -14.13 -12.17
C GLN A 235 6.93 -13.16 -13.05
N TRP A 236 6.05 -12.36 -12.44
CA TRP A 236 5.35 -11.30 -13.14
C TRP A 236 6.35 -10.33 -13.76
N LEU A 237 7.30 -9.75 -13.02
CA LEU A 237 8.33 -8.85 -13.57
C LEU A 237 9.07 -9.47 -14.77
N GLY A 238 9.47 -10.75 -14.68
CA GLY A 238 10.25 -11.44 -15.72
C GLY A 238 9.48 -11.91 -16.96
N LYS A 239 8.13 -11.94 -16.93
CA LYS A 239 7.31 -12.42 -18.06
C LYS A 239 7.27 -11.46 -19.27
N ASP A 240 7.68 -10.22 -19.10
CA ASP A 240 7.64 -9.18 -20.13
C ASP A 240 8.86 -8.28 -20.00
N ARG A 241 9.65 -8.20 -21.07
CA ARG A 241 10.88 -7.44 -21.10
C ARG A 241 10.63 -5.94 -21.01
N ASP A 242 9.62 -5.43 -21.70
CA ASP A 242 9.32 -3.99 -21.70
C ASP A 242 8.88 -3.54 -20.31
N ARG A 243 8.13 -4.40 -19.61
CA ARG A 243 7.82 -4.21 -18.19
C ARG A 243 9.09 -4.18 -17.35
N LEU A 244 9.96 -5.17 -17.46
CA LEU A 244 11.20 -5.19 -16.65
C LEU A 244 12.05 -3.94 -16.92
N ASP A 245 12.15 -3.53 -18.17
CA ASP A 245 12.90 -2.33 -18.59
C ASP A 245 12.26 -1.04 -18.05
N PHE A 246 10.92 -0.95 -18.00
CA PHE A 246 10.20 0.14 -17.32
C PHE A 246 10.56 0.22 -15.83
N TYR A 247 10.57 -0.91 -15.11
CA TYR A 247 10.93 -0.92 -13.68
C TYR A 247 12.39 -0.53 -13.46
N ARG A 248 13.32 -1.06 -14.28
CA ARG A 248 14.74 -0.72 -14.22
C ARG A 248 15.00 0.76 -14.49
N ALA A 249 14.32 1.33 -15.49
CA ALA A 249 14.45 2.74 -15.84
C ALA A 249 13.98 3.68 -14.70
N ASN A 250 12.96 3.28 -13.93
CA ASN A 250 12.45 4.07 -12.80
C ASN A 250 13.26 3.92 -11.51
N LEU A 251 14.21 2.99 -11.47
CA LEU A 251 15.11 2.72 -10.35
C LEU A 251 16.56 3.15 -10.63
N ASP A 252 16.78 3.90 -11.71
CA ASP A 252 18.12 4.26 -12.21
C ASP A 252 19.05 3.06 -12.42
N LEU A 253 18.47 1.87 -12.68
CA LEU A 253 19.19 0.64 -13.04
C LEU A 253 19.26 0.43 -14.55
N ALA A 254 18.94 1.46 -15.34
CA ALA A 254 19.08 1.41 -16.78
C ALA A 254 20.52 1.03 -17.14
N ASP A 255 20.64 0.06 -18.05
CA ASP A 255 21.92 -0.46 -18.53
C ASP A 255 22.77 0.70 -19.07
N THR A 256 23.88 1.01 -18.40
CA THR A 256 24.82 2.07 -18.85
C THR A 256 25.53 1.71 -20.17
N ARG A 257 25.31 0.49 -20.69
CA ARG A 257 25.90 -0.01 -21.93
C ARG A 257 25.36 0.60 -23.23
N HIS A 258 24.39 1.52 -23.18
CA HIS A 258 23.90 2.25 -24.37
C HIS A 258 24.03 3.77 -24.32
N ARG A 259 24.82 4.32 -23.40
CA ARG A 259 25.33 5.70 -23.53
C ARG A 259 26.71 5.69 -24.19
N GLN A 260 26.79 5.28 -25.44
CA GLN A 260 27.86 5.81 -26.30
C GLN A 260 27.40 7.19 -26.80
N PRO A 261 28.14 8.28 -26.52
CA PRO A 261 27.91 9.51 -27.25
C PRO A 261 28.17 9.26 -28.75
N PRO A 262 27.41 9.87 -29.67
CA PRO A 262 27.76 9.79 -31.08
C PRO A 262 29.17 10.33 -31.26
N ALA A 263 30.00 9.58 -31.98
CA ALA A 263 31.29 10.07 -32.46
C ALA A 263 31.03 11.38 -33.21
N SER A 264 31.55 12.49 -32.67
CA SER A 264 31.64 13.75 -33.40
C SER A 264 32.73 13.59 -34.44
N ASP A 265 32.30 13.20 -35.63
CA ASP A 265 33.07 13.29 -36.84
C ASP A 265 33.05 14.76 -37.30
N ARG A 266 34.24 15.27 -37.65
CA ARG A 266 34.56 16.51 -38.40
C ARG A 266 34.76 17.81 -37.62
N GLY A 267 35.99 18.32 -37.76
CA GLY A 267 36.46 19.65 -37.38
C GLY A 267 37.96 19.69 -37.35
#